data_AF-A0A1Q3CFL2-F1
#
_entry.id   AF-A0A1Q3CFL2-F1
#
_cell.length_a   1.000
_cell.length_b   1.000
_cell.length_c   1.000
_cell.angle_alpha   90.00
_cell.angle_beta   90.00
_cell.angle_gamma   90.00
#
_symmetry.space_group_name_H-M   'P 1'
#
loop_
_entity.id
_entity.type
_entity.pdbx_description
1 polymer ?
#
loop_
_entity_poly.entity_id
_entity_poly.type
_entity_poly.pdbx_seq_one_letter_code
_entity_poly.pdbx_strand_id
1 'polypeptide(L)'
;MEINDSGKEEDEDEDKNEVSELLELLENFRFENASLKQTVKPLNRENASLKHELECLSSKSLDDKTISLEKENETLKVEIDALKKTFSKFSNSSEKLDKLLGLQRCVFNKAGLGYDEMNNIKHFQKYLEKKDKQKISSSMTCNYCKRHGHTTHTCYRRKNEMHKRNLLLKNKLLKLRTIWVPKGTFFTNPSGPKATWVPKAST
;
A
#
# COMPACT_ATOMS: atom_id res chain seq x y z
N MET A 1 -0.69 -32.16 -126.08
CA MET A 1 -1.27 -32.52 -124.77
C MET A 1 -0.29 -31.94 -123.77
N GLU A 2 -0.42 -30.65 -123.50
CA GLU A 2 0.40 -29.93 -122.51
C GLU A 2 -0.36 -30.03 -121.20
N ILE A 3 0.25 -30.70 -120.22
CA ILE A 3 -0.30 -30.83 -118.87
C ILE A 3 0.45 -29.80 -118.03
N ASN A 4 -0.29 -28.80 -117.57
CA ASN A 4 0.14 -27.76 -116.64
C ASN A 4 0.83 -28.38 -115.41
N ASP A 5 2.09 -27.97 -115.18
CA ASP A 5 2.88 -28.26 -113.97
C ASP A 5 2.73 -27.15 -112.91
N SER A 6 1.71 -26.28 -113.06
CA SER A 6 1.53 -25.07 -112.25
C SER A 6 1.04 -25.31 -110.82
N GLY A 7 0.92 -26.56 -110.37
CA GLY A 7 0.40 -26.90 -109.05
C GLY A 7 1.46 -27.28 -108.01
N LYS A 8 2.74 -27.37 -108.39
CA LYS A 8 3.82 -27.75 -107.46
C LYS A 8 4.66 -26.60 -106.93
N GLU A 9 4.73 -25.49 -107.67
CA GLU A 9 5.52 -24.33 -107.25
C GLU A 9 4.80 -23.51 -106.16
N GLU A 10 3.46 -23.47 -106.15
CA GLU A 10 2.68 -22.74 -105.13
C GLU A 10 2.76 -23.43 -103.74
N ASP A 11 2.67 -24.77 -103.68
CA ASP A 11 2.77 -25.53 -102.43
C ASP A 11 4.18 -25.43 -101.79
N GLU A 12 5.26 -25.44 -102.58
CA GLU A 12 6.63 -25.34 -102.06
C GLU A 12 6.98 -23.96 -101.49
N ASP A 13 6.35 -22.89 -101.98
CA ASP A 13 6.58 -21.53 -101.50
C ASP A 13 5.76 -21.22 -100.24
N GLU A 14 4.57 -21.82 -100.09
CA GLU A 14 3.77 -21.77 -98.85
C GLU A 14 4.47 -22.52 -97.70
N ASP A 15 4.98 -23.73 -97.96
CA ASP A 15 5.77 -24.51 -97.00
C ASP A 15 7.04 -23.77 -96.54
N LYS A 16 7.73 -23.06 -97.44
CA LYS A 16 8.91 -22.24 -97.08
C LYS A 16 8.55 -21.06 -96.17
N ASN A 17 7.39 -20.44 -96.37
CA ASN A 17 6.92 -19.34 -95.55
C ASN A 17 6.60 -19.82 -94.13
N GLU A 18 5.90 -20.95 -93.99
CA GLU A 18 5.61 -21.58 -92.69
C GLU A 18 6.88 -21.97 -91.92
N VAL A 19 7.88 -22.52 -92.61
CA VAL A 19 9.18 -22.87 -92.00
C VAL A 19 9.91 -21.61 -91.49
N SER A 20 9.81 -20.49 -92.21
CA SER A 20 10.39 -19.20 -91.77
C SER A 20 9.72 -18.66 -90.50
N GLU A 21 8.39 -18.68 -90.45
CA GLU A 21 7.62 -18.24 -89.26
C GLU A 21 7.93 -19.10 -88.03
N LEU A 22 8.07 -20.42 -88.21
CA LEU A 22 8.46 -21.34 -87.14
C LEU A 22 9.89 -21.09 -86.64
N LEU A 23 10.82 -20.73 -87.53
CA LEU A 23 12.19 -20.36 -87.16
C LEU A 23 12.24 -19.06 -86.34
N GLU A 24 11.49 -18.03 -86.74
CA GLU A 24 11.37 -16.79 -85.94
C GLU A 24 10.77 -17.04 -84.56
N LEU A 25 9.73 -17.87 -84.46
CA LEU A 25 9.14 -18.29 -83.19
C LEU A 25 10.17 -19.03 -82.30
N LEU A 26 10.97 -19.92 -82.87
CA LEU A 26 12.00 -20.65 -82.16
C LEU A 26 13.07 -19.71 -81.59
N GLU A 27 13.51 -18.73 -82.40
CA GLU A 27 14.48 -17.71 -82.02
C GLU A 27 13.94 -16.85 -80.84
N ASN A 28 12.67 -16.42 -80.94
CA ASN A 28 11.97 -15.67 -79.90
C ASN A 28 11.88 -16.46 -78.58
N PHE A 29 11.45 -17.71 -78.63
CA PHE A 29 11.41 -18.57 -77.44
C PHE A 29 12.79 -18.82 -76.84
N ARG A 30 13.84 -18.90 -77.66
CA ARG A 30 15.22 -18.99 -77.20
C ARG A 30 15.61 -17.75 -76.40
N PHE A 31 15.26 -16.57 -76.91
CA PHE A 31 15.56 -15.30 -76.26
C PHE A 31 14.82 -15.14 -74.93
N GLU A 32 13.52 -15.45 -74.90
CA GLU A 32 12.74 -15.44 -73.65
C GLU A 32 13.29 -16.42 -72.62
N ASN A 33 13.61 -17.65 -73.02
CA ASN A 33 14.20 -18.64 -72.10
C ASN A 33 15.56 -18.18 -71.54
N ALA A 34 16.39 -17.52 -72.36
CA ALA A 34 17.65 -16.95 -71.89
C ALA A 34 17.42 -15.82 -70.88
N SER A 35 16.44 -14.95 -71.13
CA SER A 35 16.02 -13.86 -70.23
C SER A 35 15.48 -14.41 -68.90
N LEU A 36 14.56 -15.36 -68.93
CA LEU A 36 14.02 -16.04 -67.73
C LEU A 36 15.12 -16.73 -66.93
N LYS A 37 16.09 -17.38 -67.61
CA LYS A 37 17.22 -18.01 -66.93
C LYS A 37 18.15 -16.98 -66.27
N GLN A 38 18.25 -15.77 -66.81
CA GLN A 38 18.97 -14.67 -66.17
C GLN A 38 18.25 -14.13 -64.94
N THR A 39 16.91 -14.09 -64.91
CA THR A 39 16.12 -13.60 -63.76
C THR A 39 15.97 -14.64 -62.64
N VAL A 40 15.89 -15.93 -62.96
CA VAL A 40 15.79 -17.01 -61.95
C VAL A 40 17.05 -17.11 -61.08
N LYS A 41 18.24 -16.85 -61.65
CA LYS A 41 19.51 -16.91 -60.91
C LYS A 41 19.60 -15.95 -59.71
N PRO A 42 19.36 -14.63 -59.86
CA PRO A 42 19.37 -13.70 -58.74
C PRO A 42 18.24 -14.00 -57.75
N LEU A 43 17.04 -14.34 -58.22
CA LEU A 43 15.92 -14.73 -57.33
C LEU A 43 16.27 -15.94 -56.45
N ASN A 44 16.95 -16.94 -57.00
CA ASN A 44 17.41 -18.08 -56.21
C ASN A 44 18.48 -17.70 -55.17
N ARG A 45 19.36 -16.75 -55.48
CA ARG A 45 20.34 -16.23 -54.52
C ARG A 45 19.67 -15.45 -53.40
N GLU A 46 18.70 -14.61 -53.73
CA GLU A 46 17.93 -13.83 -52.77
C GLU A 46 17.12 -14.75 -51.85
N ASN A 47 16.42 -15.75 -52.39
CA ASN A 47 15.72 -16.76 -51.59
C ASN A 47 16.65 -17.52 -50.64
N ALA A 48 17.86 -17.87 -51.08
CA ALA A 48 18.85 -18.52 -50.22
C ALA A 48 19.32 -17.58 -49.08
N SER A 49 19.52 -16.29 -49.39
CA SER A 49 19.88 -15.27 -48.39
C SER A 49 18.77 -15.05 -47.37
N LEU A 50 17.53 -14.87 -47.82
CA LEU A 50 16.36 -14.68 -46.95
C LEU A 50 16.13 -15.88 -46.04
N LYS A 51 16.30 -17.10 -46.57
CA LYS A 51 16.20 -18.32 -45.77
C LYS A 51 17.26 -18.38 -44.66
N HIS A 52 18.48 -17.98 -44.96
CA HIS A 52 19.57 -17.92 -43.98
C HIS A 52 19.33 -16.83 -42.92
N GLU A 53 18.81 -15.66 -43.30
CA GLU A 53 18.44 -14.61 -42.36
C GLU A 53 17.33 -15.05 -41.40
N LEU A 54 16.29 -15.72 -41.91
CA LEU A 54 15.22 -16.29 -41.08
C LEU A 54 15.75 -17.32 -40.07
N GLU A 55 16.65 -18.19 -40.49
CA GLU A 55 17.26 -19.20 -39.62
C GLU A 55 18.15 -18.57 -38.53
N CYS A 56 18.88 -17.50 -38.86
CA CYS A 56 19.68 -16.75 -37.89
C CYS A 56 18.81 -16.01 -36.85
N LEU A 57 17.70 -15.42 -37.30
CA LEU A 57 16.76 -14.70 -36.43
C LEU A 57 16.00 -15.65 -35.49
N SER A 58 15.64 -16.83 -35.98
CA SER A 58 14.82 -17.78 -35.23
C SER A 58 15.55 -18.50 -34.10
N SER A 59 16.89 -18.63 -34.17
CA SER A 59 17.60 -19.64 -33.35
C SER A 59 18.36 -19.11 -32.14
N LYS A 60 18.60 -17.79 -32.02
CA LYS A 60 19.55 -17.29 -30.99
C LYS A 60 19.10 -16.05 -30.23
N SER A 61 18.53 -15.04 -30.90
CA SER A 61 18.32 -13.76 -30.22
C SER A 61 17.01 -13.67 -29.43
N LEU A 62 15.97 -14.42 -29.83
CA LEU A 62 14.64 -14.29 -29.23
C LEU A 62 14.47 -15.22 -28.04
N ASP A 63 14.98 -16.44 -28.14
CA ASP A 63 14.86 -17.44 -27.08
C ASP A 63 15.61 -17.01 -25.82
N ASP A 64 16.84 -16.51 -25.95
CA ASP A 64 17.63 -16.02 -24.80
C ASP A 64 16.98 -14.83 -24.08
N LYS A 65 16.43 -13.88 -24.85
CA LYS A 65 15.69 -12.74 -24.28
C LYS A 65 14.42 -13.20 -23.60
N THR A 66 13.70 -14.15 -24.19
CA THR A 66 12.47 -14.71 -23.63
C THR A 66 12.76 -15.44 -22.32
N ILE A 67 13.78 -16.31 -22.30
CA ILE A 67 14.23 -17.02 -21.10
C ILE A 67 14.67 -16.04 -20.00
N SER A 68 15.38 -14.97 -20.35
CA SER A 68 15.79 -13.95 -19.39
C SER A 68 14.58 -13.22 -18.78
N LEU A 69 13.62 -12.83 -19.62
CA LEU A 69 12.39 -12.15 -19.17
C LEU A 69 11.50 -13.07 -18.34
N GLU A 70 11.42 -14.36 -18.67
CA GLU A 70 10.67 -15.34 -17.88
C GLU A 70 11.27 -15.49 -16.47
N LYS A 71 12.59 -15.61 -16.35
CA LYS A 71 13.27 -15.67 -15.05
C LYS A 71 13.04 -14.42 -14.21
N GLU A 72 13.14 -13.23 -14.82
CA GLU A 72 12.87 -11.97 -14.12
C GLU A 72 11.41 -11.87 -13.64
N ASN A 73 10.46 -12.32 -14.47
CA ASN A 73 9.04 -12.37 -14.07
C ASN A 73 8.78 -13.35 -12.91
N GLU A 74 9.47 -14.48 -12.88
CA GLU A 74 9.40 -15.43 -11.75
C GLU A 74 9.95 -14.79 -10.46
N THR A 75 11.10 -14.12 -10.51
CA THR A 75 11.66 -13.45 -9.34
C THR A 75 10.76 -12.32 -8.83
N LEU A 76 10.23 -11.50 -9.74
CA LEU A 76 9.31 -10.41 -9.39
C LEU A 76 8.02 -10.92 -8.75
N LYS A 77 7.46 -12.05 -9.21
CA LYS A 77 6.29 -12.67 -8.58
C LYS A 77 6.57 -13.06 -7.13
N VAL A 78 7.72 -13.69 -6.87
CA VAL A 78 8.13 -14.09 -5.51
C VAL A 78 8.29 -12.87 -4.59
N GLU A 79 8.92 -11.80 -5.08
CA GLU A 79 9.08 -10.56 -4.33
C GLU A 79 7.72 -9.89 -4.02
N ILE A 80 6.81 -9.85 -5.01
CA ILE A 80 5.46 -9.30 -4.81
C ILE A 80 4.71 -10.07 -3.74
N ASP A 81 4.77 -11.41 -3.73
CA ASP A 81 4.08 -12.21 -2.73
C ASP A 81 4.70 -12.06 -1.33
N ALA A 82 6.02 -11.95 -1.24
CA ALA A 82 6.71 -11.63 0.00
C ALA A 82 6.29 -10.24 0.52
N LEU A 83 6.28 -9.22 -0.35
CA LEU A 83 5.86 -7.86 -0.02
C LEU A 83 4.40 -7.83 0.44
N LYS A 84 3.47 -8.46 -0.28
CA LYS A 84 2.06 -8.57 0.14
C LYS A 84 1.92 -9.21 1.52
N LYS A 85 2.70 -10.25 1.81
CA LYS A 85 2.72 -10.89 3.13
C LYS A 85 3.24 -9.97 4.24
N THR A 86 4.28 -9.18 3.96
CA THR A 86 4.76 -8.17 4.93
C THR A 86 3.77 -7.02 5.12
N PHE A 87 3.15 -6.55 4.03
CA PHE A 87 2.18 -5.46 4.04
C PHE A 87 0.91 -5.84 4.82
N SER A 88 0.38 -7.05 4.63
CA SER A 88 -0.77 -7.53 5.39
C SER A 88 -0.49 -7.61 6.90
N LYS A 89 0.71 -8.09 7.30
CA LYS A 89 1.13 -8.07 8.71
C LYS A 89 1.23 -6.65 9.26
N PHE A 90 1.83 -5.74 8.49
CA PHE A 90 1.98 -4.33 8.88
C PHE A 90 0.61 -3.66 9.05
N SER A 91 -0.29 -3.82 8.07
CA SER A 91 -1.67 -3.32 8.10
C SER A 91 -2.42 -3.83 9.34
N ASN A 92 -2.35 -5.14 9.61
CA ASN A 92 -2.97 -5.74 10.80
C ASN A 92 -2.40 -5.19 12.11
N SER A 93 -1.10 -4.89 12.16
CA SER A 93 -0.48 -4.27 13.34
C SER A 93 -0.85 -2.80 13.50
N SER A 94 -0.98 -2.05 12.39
CA SER A 94 -1.44 -0.66 12.39
C SER A 94 -2.86 -0.56 12.92
N GLU A 95 -3.77 -1.41 12.45
CA GLU A 95 -5.16 -1.40 12.90
C GLU A 95 -5.28 -1.71 14.41
N LYS A 96 -4.45 -2.62 14.92
CA LYS A 96 -4.38 -2.90 16.37
C LYS A 96 -3.86 -1.69 17.15
N LEU A 97 -2.83 -1.02 16.63
CA LEU A 97 -2.29 0.20 17.25
C LEU A 97 -3.34 1.31 17.27
N ASP A 98 -4.04 1.54 16.15
CA ASP A 98 -5.09 2.55 16.07
C ASP A 98 -6.22 2.29 17.07
N LYS A 99 -6.64 1.03 17.24
CA LYS A 99 -7.61 0.62 18.27
C LYS A 99 -7.10 0.92 19.69
N LEU A 100 -5.85 0.60 20.00
CA LEU A 100 -5.25 0.88 21.31
C LEU A 100 -5.17 2.39 21.58
N LEU A 101 -4.70 3.17 20.62
CA LEU A 101 -4.60 4.62 20.73
C LEU A 101 -5.98 5.28 20.85
N GLY A 102 -6.99 4.78 20.13
CA GLY A 102 -8.37 5.20 20.26
C GLY A 102 -8.94 4.95 21.66
N LEU A 103 -8.63 3.79 22.28
CA LEU A 103 -9.06 3.46 23.64
C LEU A 103 -8.31 4.25 24.73
N GLN A 104 -7.05 4.61 24.50
CA GLN A 104 -6.21 5.27 25.50
C GLN A 104 -6.53 6.78 25.67
N ARG A 105 -7.28 7.40 24.75
CA ARG A 105 -7.57 8.83 24.82
C ARG A 105 -8.69 9.15 25.80
N CYS A 106 -8.40 10.08 26.71
CA CYS A 106 -9.43 10.75 27.49
C CYS A 106 -10.32 11.56 26.54
N VAL A 107 -11.64 11.41 26.67
CA VAL A 107 -12.71 12.00 25.82
C VAL A 107 -12.59 13.51 25.54
N PHE A 108 -11.74 14.22 26.28
CA PHE A 108 -11.55 15.66 26.18
C PHE A 108 -10.46 16.08 25.18
N ASN A 109 -9.59 15.16 24.71
CA ASN A 109 -8.54 15.48 23.75
C ASN A 109 -9.04 15.30 22.30
N LYS A 110 -9.46 16.42 21.69
CA LYS A 110 -10.01 16.50 20.32
C LYS A 110 -8.98 16.65 19.19
N ALA A 111 -7.70 16.40 19.44
CA ALA A 111 -6.66 16.56 18.44
C ALA A 111 -5.63 15.42 18.50
N GLY A 112 -5.15 14.98 17.33
CA GLY A 112 -4.04 14.03 17.15
C GLY A 112 -4.41 12.73 16.43
N LEU A 113 -3.39 11.93 16.07
CA LEU A 113 -3.49 10.63 15.38
C LEU A 113 -4.41 9.63 16.10
N GLY A 114 -5.41 9.06 15.43
CA GLY A 114 -6.38 8.13 16.02
C GLY A 114 -7.61 8.78 16.68
N TYR A 115 -7.86 10.09 16.45
CA TYR A 115 -9.14 10.70 16.79
C TYR A 115 -10.19 10.33 15.74
N ASP A 116 -11.22 9.61 16.15
CA ASP A 116 -12.38 9.30 15.33
C ASP A 116 -13.56 10.16 15.78
N GLU A 117 -13.85 11.20 15.01
CA GLU A 117 -14.95 12.15 15.25
C GLU A 117 -16.32 11.45 15.28
N MET A 118 -16.45 10.26 14.66
CA MET A 118 -17.68 9.48 14.63
C MET A 118 -17.95 8.72 15.93
N ASN A 119 -16.91 8.48 16.74
CA ASN A 119 -16.99 7.81 18.04
C ASN A 119 -17.25 8.79 19.20
N ASN A 120 -17.86 9.95 18.95
CA ASN A 120 -18.39 10.83 20.00
C ASN A 120 -19.53 10.14 20.75
N ILE A 121 -19.14 9.27 21.67
CA ILE A 121 -19.94 8.54 22.64
C ILE A 121 -20.87 9.55 23.34
N LYS A 122 -22.16 9.52 22.98
CA LYS A 122 -23.27 10.28 23.58
C LYS A 122 -23.34 10.22 25.11
N HIS A 123 -22.59 9.32 25.74
CA HIS A 123 -22.61 9.10 27.19
C HIS A 123 -22.06 10.28 28.02
N PHE A 124 -21.23 11.16 27.45
CA PHE A 124 -20.68 12.29 28.21
C PHE A 124 -21.60 13.53 28.23
N GLN A 125 -22.53 13.63 27.28
CA GLN A 125 -23.50 14.74 27.25
C GLN A 125 -24.41 14.70 28.50
N LYS A 126 -24.79 13.50 28.95
CA LYS A 126 -25.56 13.28 30.19
C LYS A 126 -24.85 13.75 31.47
N TYR A 127 -23.51 13.77 31.48
CA TYR A 127 -22.73 14.26 32.63
C TYR A 127 -22.51 15.78 32.58
N LEU A 128 -22.37 16.35 31.38
CA LEU A 128 -22.25 17.80 31.19
C LEU A 128 -23.58 18.51 31.47
N GLU A 129 -24.71 17.99 30.97
CA GLU A 129 -26.04 18.56 31.20
C GLU A 129 -26.47 18.57 32.67
N LYS A 130 -25.93 17.65 33.50
CA LYS A 130 -26.19 17.65 34.95
C LYS A 130 -25.47 18.78 35.68
N LYS A 131 -24.33 19.26 35.16
CA LYS A 131 -23.52 20.30 35.81
C LYS A 131 -24.18 21.67 35.72
N ASP A 132 -24.83 21.98 34.60
CA ASP A 132 -25.47 23.29 34.39
C ASP A 132 -26.86 23.38 35.04
N LYS A 133 -27.56 22.25 35.17
CA LYS A 133 -28.86 22.18 35.89
C LYS A 133 -28.68 22.14 37.41
N GLN A 134 -27.51 21.78 37.90
CA GLN A 134 -27.16 21.93 39.31
C GLN A 134 -26.75 23.38 39.58
N LYS A 135 -27.73 24.29 39.43
CA LYS A 135 -27.76 25.55 40.19
C LYS A 135 -27.26 25.20 41.58
N ILE A 136 -26.11 25.76 41.93
CA ILE A 136 -25.46 25.66 43.24
C ILE A 136 -26.55 25.83 44.27
N SER A 137 -27.04 24.70 44.79
CA SER A 137 -28.17 24.68 45.69
C SER A 137 -27.76 25.53 46.88
N SER A 138 -28.56 26.54 47.15
CA SER A 138 -28.50 27.53 48.22
C SER A 138 -28.43 26.93 49.64
N SER A 139 -28.20 25.62 49.74
CA SER A 139 -28.09 24.78 50.93
C SER A 139 -26.63 24.44 51.32
N MET A 140 -25.60 24.90 50.60
CA MET A 140 -24.22 24.60 51.00
C MET A 140 -23.81 25.44 52.22
N THR A 141 -23.94 24.88 53.42
CA THR A 141 -23.46 25.45 54.68
C THR A 141 -22.01 25.08 54.95
N CYS A 142 -21.24 26.02 55.49
CA CYS A 142 -19.89 25.77 55.94
C CYS A 142 -19.91 25.13 57.34
N ASN A 143 -19.37 23.93 57.49
CA ASN A 143 -19.31 23.24 58.80
C ASN A 143 -18.49 23.99 59.86
N TYR A 144 -17.60 24.92 59.44
CA TYR A 144 -16.76 25.67 60.36
C TYR A 144 -17.42 26.96 60.88
N CYS A 145 -18.04 27.76 60.00
CA CYS A 145 -18.64 29.05 60.39
C CYS A 145 -20.17 29.04 60.40
N LYS A 146 -20.79 27.91 60.04
CA LYS A 146 -22.24 27.70 59.96
C LYS A 146 -22.98 28.69 59.05
N ARG A 147 -22.29 29.33 58.10
CA ARG A 147 -22.90 30.24 57.09
C ARG A 147 -23.08 29.53 55.75
N HIS A 148 -24.10 29.94 55.00
CA HIS A 148 -24.43 29.42 53.68
C HIS A 148 -23.51 30.00 52.58
N GLY A 149 -23.47 29.34 51.41
CA GLY A 149 -22.84 29.82 50.18
C GLY A 149 -21.38 29.42 49.97
N HIS A 150 -20.76 28.68 50.89
CA HIS A 150 -19.37 28.23 50.73
C HIS A 150 -19.07 26.95 51.54
N THR A 151 -18.00 26.24 51.17
CA THR A 151 -17.54 25.03 51.86
C THR A 151 -16.53 25.33 52.96
N THR A 152 -16.30 24.37 53.86
CA THR A 152 -15.26 24.44 54.89
C THR A 152 -13.84 24.69 54.32
N HIS A 153 -13.56 24.27 53.09
CA HIS A 153 -12.27 24.52 52.42
C HIS A 153 -12.14 25.98 51.92
N THR A 154 -13.26 26.59 51.53
CA THR A 154 -13.31 27.96 50.99
C THR A 154 -13.65 29.01 52.05
N CYS A 155 -13.91 28.59 53.30
CA CYS A 155 -14.24 29.46 54.42
C CYS A 155 -13.13 30.46 54.78
N TYR A 156 -13.43 31.75 54.58
CA TYR A 156 -12.52 32.86 54.90
C TYR A 156 -12.08 32.87 56.37
N ARG A 157 -13.02 32.66 57.32
CA ARG A 157 -12.72 32.63 58.76
C ARG A 157 -11.72 31.53 59.11
N ARG A 158 -11.90 30.33 58.53
CA ARG A 158 -10.99 29.20 58.74
C ARG A 158 -9.61 29.46 58.15
N LYS A 159 -9.54 30.00 56.92
CA LYS A 159 -8.28 30.37 56.28
C LYS A 159 -7.50 31.40 57.08
N ASN A 160 -8.18 32.42 57.60
CA ASN A 160 -7.54 33.45 58.43
C ASN A 160 -7.00 32.88 59.75
N GLU A 161 -7.75 32.01 60.44
CA GLU A 161 -7.27 31.35 61.65
C GLU A 161 -6.06 30.45 61.38
N MET A 162 -6.06 29.70 60.27
CA MET A 162 -4.89 28.91 59.86
C MET A 162 -3.69 29.82 59.54
N HIS A 163 -3.91 30.96 58.88
CA HIS A 163 -2.85 31.92 58.58
C HIS A 163 -2.25 32.52 59.86
N LYS A 164 -3.08 32.91 60.83
CA LYS A 164 -2.62 33.36 62.16
C LYS A 164 -1.83 32.28 62.90
N ARG A 165 -2.33 31.04 62.92
CA ARG A 165 -1.60 29.91 63.53
C ARG A 165 -0.25 29.69 62.85
N ASN A 166 -0.20 29.73 61.52
CA ASN A 166 1.05 29.59 60.77
C ASN A 166 2.02 30.75 61.05
N LEU A 167 1.52 31.98 61.22
CA LEU A 167 2.34 33.13 61.61
C LEU A 167 2.92 32.98 63.03
N LEU A 168 2.11 32.53 63.99
CA LEU A 168 2.57 32.22 65.35
C LEU A 168 3.57 31.07 65.40
N LEU A 169 3.41 30.08 64.51
CA LEU A 169 4.36 28.98 64.34
C LEU A 169 5.69 29.45 63.75
N LYS A 170 5.64 30.33 62.73
CA LYS A 170 6.83 30.95 62.13
C LYS A 170 7.60 31.83 63.11
N ASN A 171 6.88 32.58 63.95
CA ASN A 171 7.47 33.43 64.99
C ASN A 171 7.89 32.66 66.25
N LYS A 172 7.87 31.31 66.23
CA LYS A 172 8.22 30.40 67.34
C LYS A 172 7.44 30.62 68.66
N LEU A 173 6.32 31.35 68.61
CA LEU A 173 5.46 31.60 69.78
C LEU A 173 4.56 30.39 70.10
N LEU A 174 4.33 29.50 69.13
CA LEU A 174 3.68 28.21 69.31
C LEU A 174 4.65 27.09 68.93
N LYS A 175 4.97 26.20 69.87
CA LYS A 175 5.73 24.96 69.59
C LYS A 175 4.74 23.82 69.37
N LEU A 176 4.63 23.33 68.13
CA LEU A 176 3.95 22.06 67.87
C LEU A 176 4.93 20.92 68.15
N ARG A 177 4.46 19.89 68.89
CA ARG A 177 5.22 18.65 69.09
C ARG A 177 5.23 17.87 67.78
N THR A 178 6.26 18.03 66.97
CA THR A 178 6.46 17.23 65.75
C THR A 178 7.17 15.94 66.12
N ILE A 179 6.53 14.80 65.87
CA ILE A 179 7.16 13.48 65.99
C ILE A 179 7.79 13.16 64.63
N TRP A 180 9.06 12.76 64.64
CA TRP A 180 9.75 12.37 63.41
C TRP A 180 9.27 10.97 62.99
N VAL A 181 8.71 10.87 61.78
CA VAL A 181 8.23 9.60 61.22
C VAL A 181 9.08 9.27 59.98
N PRO A 182 9.67 8.07 59.87
CA PRO A 182 10.43 7.66 58.69
C PRO A 182 9.60 7.76 57.41
N LYS A 183 10.20 8.20 56.30
CA LYS A 183 9.51 8.18 55.00
C LYS A 183 9.23 6.72 54.61
N GLY A 184 7.96 6.36 54.45
CA GLY A 184 7.53 5.00 54.12
C GLY A 184 6.59 4.33 55.14
N THR A 185 6.34 4.95 56.30
CA THR A 185 5.47 4.35 57.34
C THR A 185 3.97 4.59 57.16
N PHE A 186 3.57 5.44 56.20
CA PHE A 186 2.15 5.57 55.84
C PHE A 186 1.77 4.42 54.92
N PHE A 187 1.21 3.37 55.50
CA PHE A 187 0.53 2.30 54.77
C PHE A 187 -0.70 2.93 54.09
N THR A 188 -0.57 3.39 52.84
CA THR A 188 -1.68 4.02 52.09
C THR A 188 -2.71 3.03 51.57
N ASN A 189 -2.70 1.79 52.05
CA ASN A 189 -3.69 0.78 51.75
C ASN A 189 -3.78 -0.22 52.91
N PRO A 190 -4.56 0.03 53.98
CA PRO A 190 -4.85 -1.04 54.91
C PRO A 190 -5.59 -2.13 54.13
N SER A 191 -4.92 -3.24 53.87
CA SER A 191 -5.54 -4.42 53.29
C SER A 191 -6.66 -4.85 54.24
N GLY A 192 -7.90 -4.59 53.83
CA GLY A 192 -9.07 -5.16 54.48
C GLY A 192 -8.96 -6.69 54.55
N PRO A 193 -9.71 -7.32 55.47
CA PRO A 193 -9.52 -8.72 55.78
C PRO A 193 -9.91 -9.57 54.58
N LYS A 194 -8.97 -10.44 54.16
CA LYS A 194 -9.10 -11.55 53.19
C LYS A 194 -8.79 -11.22 51.72
N ALA A 195 -7.50 -11.15 51.39
CA ALA A 195 -6.96 -11.69 50.13
C ALA A 195 -5.43 -11.70 50.18
N THR A 196 -4.84 -12.75 50.78
CA THR A 196 -3.41 -13.00 50.69
C THR A 196 -3.13 -13.61 49.31
N TRP A 197 -2.55 -12.82 48.41
CA TRP A 197 -1.94 -13.36 47.19
C TRP A 197 -0.54 -13.86 47.55
N VAL A 198 -0.31 -15.16 47.45
CA VAL A 198 1.00 -15.79 47.70
C VAL A 198 1.61 -16.14 46.34
N PRO A 199 2.83 -15.68 46.00
CA PRO A 199 3.53 -16.18 44.83
C PRO A 199 4.01 -17.61 45.10
N LYS A 200 3.68 -18.56 44.20
CA LYS A 200 4.29 -19.90 44.22
C LYS A 200 5.74 -19.79 43.75
N ALA A 201 6.67 -20.34 44.52
CA ALA A 201 8.05 -20.55 44.07
C ALA A 201 8.09 -21.70 43.05
N SER A 202 8.84 -21.50 41.98
CA SER A 202 9.16 -22.54 41.00
C SER A 202 10.26 -23.43 41.55
N THR A 203 10.05 -24.75 41.54
CA THR A 203 11.10 -25.76 41.61
C THR A 203 11.27 -26.36 40.22
#